data_AF-A0A1R3WKW2-F1
#
_entry.id   AF-A0A1R3WKW2-F1
#
_cell.length_a   1.000
_cell.length_b   1.000
_cell.length_c   1.000
_cell.angle_alpha   90.00
_cell.angle_beta   90.00
_cell.angle_gamma   90.00
#
_symmetry.space_group_name_H-M   'P 1'
#
loop_
_entity.id
_entity.type
_entity.pdbx_description
1 polymer ?
#
loop_
_entity_poly.entity_id
_entity_poly.type
_entity_poly.pdbx_seq_one_letter_code
_entity_poly.pdbx_strand_id
1 'polypeptide(L)'
;MHIPPYDNQNKPIVDVDDPTVPLNYFNIVKLTKGQAFEYAVPGYETCIVPATGTLDIDIEGFRADGIGNRGADVWDGEPEGVYVPTAAKAQMACTSDTAEVFVCGARYDKVLDAFAVRADDLDLVQYGSDDTKTHRKIKHILGTKYHDKVGRLLVSELFTVGEGGWSGFPSHKHDTDRLPLETRHDETYNFRFKPNHGSGVQMLQREDGKAGDAYHIVDGSTICLDSGYHPCAVLPGYQMYYFTILGGLSQRSLIQYFQPSHADQIETIPGIKDMIAKFK
;
A
#
# COMPACT_ATOMS: atom_id res chain seq x y z
N MET A 1 10.52 -6.26 10.57
CA MET A 1 9.89 -4.92 10.50
C MET A 1 10.47 -4.07 9.39
N HIS A 2 11.62 -3.39 9.57
CA HIS A 2 12.27 -2.62 8.49
C HIS A 2 13.17 -3.51 7.65
N ILE A 3 12.93 -3.50 6.34
CA ILE A 3 13.72 -4.18 5.33
C ILE A 3 14.35 -3.09 4.47
N PRO A 4 15.68 -2.86 4.57
CA PRO A 4 16.40 -1.91 3.72
C PRO A 4 16.25 -2.28 2.24
N PRO A 5 16.38 -1.32 1.30
CA PRO A 5 16.33 -1.62 -0.12
C PRO A 5 17.46 -2.57 -0.54
N TYR A 6 17.13 -3.54 -1.39
CA TYR A 6 18.07 -4.50 -1.97
C TYR A 6 17.54 -5.00 -3.31
N ASP A 7 18.40 -5.64 -4.10
CA ASP A 7 17.95 -6.42 -5.25
C ASP A 7 17.38 -7.75 -4.76
N ASN A 8 16.05 -7.84 -4.75
CA ASN A 8 15.32 -9.04 -4.34
C ASN A 8 15.34 -10.14 -5.41
N GLN A 9 15.95 -9.92 -6.58
CA GLN A 9 16.02 -10.89 -7.68
C GLN A 9 14.63 -11.41 -8.09
N ASN A 10 13.64 -10.51 -8.06
CA ASN A 10 12.22 -10.79 -8.30
C ASN A 10 11.62 -11.87 -7.35
N LYS A 11 12.24 -12.12 -6.20
CA LYS A 11 11.70 -12.97 -5.12
C LYS A 11 10.90 -12.12 -4.12
N PRO A 12 9.88 -12.70 -3.46
CA PRO A 12 9.08 -11.96 -2.47
C PRO A 12 9.94 -11.29 -1.41
N ILE A 13 9.63 -10.02 -1.12
CA ILE A 13 10.22 -9.26 -0.01
C ILE A 13 9.51 -9.63 1.29
N VAL A 14 8.18 -9.80 1.20
CA VAL A 14 7.32 -10.38 2.24
C VAL A 14 6.67 -11.59 1.61
N ASP A 15 7.09 -12.78 2.04
CA ASP A 15 6.57 -14.03 1.50
C ASP A 15 5.31 -14.48 2.26
N VAL A 16 4.67 -15.53 1.77
CA VAL A 16 3.54 -16.17 2.46
C VAL A 16 3.95 -16.60 3.87
N ASP A 17 3.00 -16.51 4.81
CA ASP A 17 3.22 -16.82 6.23
C ASP A 17 4.40 -16.05 6.87
N ASP A 18 4.68 -14.82 6.41
CA ASP A 18 5.68 -13.95 7.03
C ASP A 18 5.47 -13.86 8.56
N PRO A 19 6.52 -14.00 9.39
CA PRO A 19 6.37 -14.06 10.84
C PRO A 19 5.92 -12.73 11.48
N THR A 20 6.00 -11.61 10.75
CA THR A 20 5.61 -10.27 11.23
C THR A 20 4.22 -9.89 10.73
N VAL A 21 3.92 -10.17 9.46
CA VAL A 21 2.67 -9.79 8.79
C VAL A 21 2.09 -10.98 8.00
N PRO A 22 1.68 -12.07 8.69
CA PRO A 22 1.26 -13.31 8.06
C PRO A 22 0.05 -13.18 7.13
N LEU A 23 -0.71 -12.08 7.22
CA LEU A 23 -1.85 -11.84 6.33
C LEU A 23 -1.43 -11.18 5.01
N ASN A 24 -0.20 -10.68 4.86
CA ASN A 24 0.25 -9.95 3.67
C ASN A 24 1.24 -10.76 2.83
N TYR A 25 1.32 -10.39 1.55
CA TYR A 25 2.36 -10.80 0.62
C TYR A 25 2.84 -9.57 -0.16
N PHE A 26 4.14 -9.48 -0.43
CA PHE A 26 4.69 -8.40 -1.24
C PHE A 26 5.95 -8.80 -2.01
N ASN A 27 5.96 -8.51 -3.30
CA ASN A 27 7.11 -8.64 -4.17
C ASN A 27 7.27 -7.39 -5.05
N ILE A 28 8.51 -7.02 -5.32
CA ILE A 28 8.85 -6.04 -6.36
C ILE A 28 9.48 -6.81 -7.51
N VAL A 29 8.86 -6.77 -8.69
CA VAL A 29 9.36 -7.43 -9.89
C VAL A 29 9.84 -6.38 -10.87
N LYS A 30 11.09 -6.50 -11.31
CA LYS A 30 11.69 -5.64 -12.32
C LYS A 30 11.82 -6.41 -13.64
N LEU A 31 11.33 -5.81 -14.71
CA LEU A 31 11.30 -6.39 -16.05
C LEU A 31 11.82 -5.40 -17.09
N THR A 32 12.49 -5.90 -18.12
CA THR A 32 12.77 -5.17 -19.35
C THR A 32 11.80 -5.58 -20.45
N LYS A 33 11.71 -4.77 -21.51
CA LYS A 33 10.84 -5.04 -22.67
C LYS A 33 10.89 -6.49 -23.15
N GLY A 34 9.72 -7.10 -23.30
CA GLY A 34 9.54 -8.47 -23.76
C GLY A 34 9.84 -9.55 -22.72
N GLN A 35 10.37 -9.21 -21.54
CA GLN A 35 10.44 -10.16 -20.43
C GLN A 35 9.05 -10.40 -19.85
N ALA A 36 8.78 -11.65 -19.51
CA ALA A 36 7.59 -12.06 -18.80
C ALA A 36 7.96 -12.63 -17.43
N PHE A 37 7.10 -12.39 -16.45
CA PHE A 37 7.17 -13.00 -15.13
C PHE A 37 5.86 -13.71 -14.85
N GLU A 38 5.98 -14.93 -14.36
CA GLU A 38 4.86 -15.80 -14.07
C GLU A 38 4.89 -16.16 -12.59
N TYR A 39 3.74 -16.12 -11.94
CA TYR A 39 3.62 -16.47 -10.54
C TYR A 39 2.23 -16.99 -10.18
N ALA A 40 2.16 -17.66 -9.04
CA ALA A 40 0.94 -18.00 -8.34
C ALA A 40 1.25 -17.95 -6.84
N VAL A 41 0.30 -17.48 -6.03
CA VAL A 41 0.45 -17.41 -4.56
C VAL A 41 -0.72 -18.16 -3.91
N PRO A 42 -0.66 -19.49 -3.77
CA PRO A 42 -1.75 -20.26 -3.17
C PRO A 42 -2.11 -19.75 -1.76
N GLY A 43 -3.41 -19.59 -1.48
CA GLY A 43 -3.90 -19.09 -0.19
C GLY A 43 -3.89 -17.56 -0.05
N TYR A 44 -3.43 -16.84 -1.07
CA TYR A 44 -3.43 -15.38 -1.12
C TYR A 44 -4.08 -14.90 -2.41
N GLU A 45 -4.98 -13.94 -2.30
CA GLU A 45 -5.33 -13.10 -3.45
C GLU A 45 -4.23 -12.05 -3.64
N THR A 46 -3.98 -11.64 -4.89
CA THR A 46 -2.96 -10.62 -5.18
C THR A 46 -3.48 -9.51 -6.08
N CYS A 47 -2.71 -8.42 -6.18
CA CYS A 47 -2.91 -7.34 -7.11
C CYS A 47 -1.56 -6.97 -7.75
N ILE A 48 -1.54 -6.92 -9.07
CA ILE A 48 -0.40 -6.50 -9.89
C ILE A 48 -0.55 -5.00 -10.15
N VAL A 49 0.40 -4.20 -9.70
CA VAL A 49 0.39 -2.73 -9.83
C VAL A 49 1.73 -2.27 -10.38
N PRO A 50 1.81 -1.78 -11.63
CA PRO A 50 3.02 -1.13 -12.12
C PRO A 50 3.29 0.16 -11.34
N ALA A 51 4.43 0.21 -10.64
CA ALA A 51 4.94 1.46 -10.07
C ALA A 51 5.46 2.37 -11.19
N THR A 52 6.13 1.77 -12.17
CA THR A 52 6.54 2.36 -13.45
C THR A 52 6.44 1.33 -14.57
N GLY A 53 6.37 1.81 -15.81
CA GLY A 53 6.26 0.99 -17.01
C GLY A 53 4.84 0.53 -17.32
N THR A 54 4.73 -0.33 -18.33
CA THR A 54 3.47 -0.84 -18.87
C THR A 54 3.56 -2.35 -19.08
N LEU A 55 2.49 -3.05 -18.75
CA LEU A 55 2.38 -4.51 -18.79
C LEU A 55 1.18 -4.96 -19.60
N ASP A 56 1.31 -6.11 -20.26
CA ASP A 56 0.18 -6.94 -20.65
C ASP A 56 0.07 -8.11 -19.66
N ILE A 57 -1.14 -8.37 -19.15
CA ILE A 57 -1.38 -9.35 -18.08
C ILE A 57 -2.39 -10.40 -18.53
N ASP A 58 -2.05 -11.67 -18.35
CA ASP A 58 -2.92 -12.83 -18.57
C ASP A 58 -3.09 -13.61 -17.25
N ILE A 59 -4.34 -13.88 -16.89
CA ILE A 59 -4.73 -14.64 -15.68
C ILE A 59 -5.70 -15.72 -16.14
N GLU A 60 -5.16 -16.90 -16.44
CA GLU A 60 -5.93 -18.08 -16.84
C GLU A 60 -7.00 -17.78 -17.93
N GLY A 61 -6.65 -16.93 -18.91
CA GLY A 61 -7.54 -16.52 -20.00
C GLY A 61 -8.26 -15.18 -19.82
N PHE A 62 -8.29 -14.59 -18.62
CA PHE A 62 -8.61 -13.16 -18.46
C PHE A 62 -7.42 -12.33 -18.92
N ARG A 63 -7.66 -11.28 -19.72
CA ARG A 63 -6.60 -10.41 -20.25
C ARG A 63 -6.81 -8.95 -19.89
N ALA A 64 -5.73 -8.30 -19.51
CA ALA A 64 -5.66 -6.87 -19.27
C ALA A 64 -4.38 -6.31 -19.91
N ASP A 65 -4.52 -5.77 -21.12
CA ASP A 65 -3.40 -5.23 -21.90
C ASP A 65 -3.14 -3.76 -21.55
N GLY A 66 -1.89 -3.31 -21.65
CA GLY A 66 -1.52 -1.92 -21.45
C GLY A 66 -1.84 -1.38 -20.05
N ILE A 67 -1.63 -2.18 -19.00
CA ILE A 67 -1.78 -1.77 -17.61
C ILE A 67 -0.53 -0.96 -17.21
N GLY A 68 -0.73 0.26 -16.71
CA GLY A 68 0.33 1.15 -16.24
C GLY A 68 0.63 2.30 -17.22
N ASN A 69 0.69 3.52 -16.67
CA ASN A 69 0.80 4.77 -17.43
C ASN A 69 1.97 5.65 -16.98
N ARG A 70 2.85 5.14 -16.10
CA ARG A 70 3.93 5.91 -15.47
C ARG A 70 5.26 5.63 -16.13
N GLY A 71 5.98 6.69 -16.49
CA GLY A 71 7.29 6.61 -17.11
C GLY A 71 8.43 6.61 -16.09
N ALA A 72 8.76 7.78 -15.54
CA ALA A 72 9.99 7.96 -14.77
C ALA A 72 9.80 7.59 -13.29
N ASP A 73 8.70 8.02 -12.67
CA ASP A 73 8.44 7.75 -11.26
C ASP A 73 6.94 7.67 -10.90
N VAL A 74 6.63 7.37 -9.63
CA VAL A 74 5.27 7.24 -9.08
C VAL A 74 4.46 8.55 -9.07
N TRP A 75 5.11 9.71 -9.26
CA TRP A 75 4.44 11.02 -9.32
C TRP A 75 3.95 11.37 -10.74
N ASP A 76 4.43 10.70 -11.78
CA ASP A 76 4.16 11.07 -13.17
C ASP A 76 2.81 10.57 -13.72
N GLY A 77 1.98 9.91 -12.91
CA GLY A 77 0.68 9.40 -13.36
C GLY A 77 -0.19 8.73 -12.28
N GLU A 78 -1.31 8.18 -12.73
CA GLU A 78 -2.30 7.50 -11.90
C GLU A 78 -2.04 5.98 -11.89
N PRO A 79 -2.12 5.30 -10.73
CA PRO A 79 -1.86 3.87 -10.72
C PRO A 79 -2.95 3.11 -11.47
N GLU A 80 -2.57 1.99 -12.06
CA GLU A 80 -3.50 0.98 -12.53
C GLU A 80 -3.15 -0.34 -11.87
N GLY A 81 -4.09 -1.28 -11.85
CA GLY A 81 -3.81 -2.58 -11.27
C GLY A 81 -4.70 -3.68 -11.82
N VAL A 82 -4.31 -4.92 -11.57
CA VAL A 82 -5.13 -6.09 -11.90
C VAL A 82 -5.25 -6.95 -10.66
N TYR A 83 -6.48 -7.22 -10.24
CA TYR A 83 -6.78 -8.18 -9.19
C TYR A 83 -6.62 -9.60 -9.72
N VAL A 84 -5.87 -10.42 -8.98
CA VAL A 84 -5.59 -11.82 -9.29
C VAL A 84 -6.21 -12.68 -8.17
N PRO A 85 -7.16 -13.57 -8.51
CA PRO A 85 -7.79 -14.44 -7.53
C PRO A 85 -6.80 -15.40 -6.87
N THR A 86 -7.13 -15.85 -5.66
CA THR A 86 -6.33 -16.86 -4.94
C THR A 86 -6.11 -18.12 -5.78
N ALA A 87 -4.89 -18.67 -5.72
CA ALA A 87 -4.42 -19.83 -6.49
C ALA A 87 -4.42 -19.70 -8.03
N ALA A 88 -4.86 -18.58 -8.60
CA ALA A 88 -4.79 -18.36 -10.03
C ALA A 88 -3.35 -18.15 -10.50
N LYS A 89 -3.03 -18.69 -11.66
CA LYS A 89 -1.75 -18.46 -12.32
C LYS A 89 -1.79 -17.16 -13.13
N ALA A 90 -0.93 -16.20 -12.77
CA ALA A 90 -0.79 -14.92 -13.45
C ALA A 90 0.53 -14.85 -14.23
N GLN A 91 0.48 -14.27 -15.42
CA GLN A 91 1.64 -13.88 -16.21
C GLN A 91 1.54 -12.40 -16.55
N MET A 92 2.64 -11.67 -16.38
CA MET A 92 2.78 -10.27 -16.77
C MET A 92 3.98 -10.10 -17.70
N ALA A 93 3.78 -9.44 -18.83
CA ALA A 93 4.81 -9.18 -19.83
C ALA A 93 5.05 -7.67 -19.98
N CYS A 94 6.31 -7.25 -19.94
CA CYS A 94 6.69 -5.84 -20.03
C CYS A 94 6.65 -5.35 -21.48
N THR A 95 5.88 -4.29 -21.76
CA THR A 95 5.75 -3.70 -23.09
C THR A 95 6.53 -2.39 -23.24
N SER A 96 6.79 -1.69 -22.13
CA SER A 96 7.71 -0.56 -22.04
C SER A 96 9.18 -1.01 -22.02
N ASP A 97 10.13 -0.05 -22.07
CA ASP A 97 11.56 -0.38 -22.03
C ASP A 97 11.96 -1.06 -20.72
N THR A 98 11.43 -0.55 -19.60
CA THR A 98 11.54 -1.14 -18.26
C THR A 98 10.20 -1.01 -17.51
N ALA A 99 9.98 -1.87 -16.53
CA ALA A 99 8.87 -1.78 -15.59
C ALA A 99 9.34 -2.22 -14.19
N GLU A 100 8.92 -1.47 -13.17
CA GLU A 100 8.94 -1.90 -11.77
C GLU A 100 7.50 -2.17 -11.33
N VAL A 101 7.24 -3.39 -10.87
CA VAL A 101 5.89 -3.89 -10.61
C VAL A 101 5.77 -4.34 -9.17
N PHE A 102 4.75 -3.84 -8.49
CA PHE A 102 4.38 -4.28 -7.15
C PHE A 102 3.35 -5.41 -7.28
N VAL A 103 3.71 -6.59 -6.79
CA VAL A 103 2.77 -7.69 -6.58
C VAL A 103 2.48 -7.74 -5.10
N CYS A 104 1.28 -7.31 -4.71
CA CYS A 104 0.84 -7.26 -3.33
C CYS A 104 -0.31 -8.22 -3.10
N GLY A 105 -0.46 -8.76 -1.90
CA GLY A 105 -1.50 -9.73 -1.63
C GLY A 105 -1.96 -9.78 -0.18
N ALA A 106 -3.11 -10.41 0.01
CA ALA A 106 -3.64 -10.73 1.33
C ALA A 106 -4.13 -12.17 1.38
N ARG A 107 -4.06 -12.78 2.56
CA ARG A 107 -4.53 -14.15 2.78
C ARG A 107 -6.04 -14.24 2.52
N TYR A 108 -6.43 -15.11 1.60
CA TYR A 108 -7.82 -15.33 1.24
C TYR A 108 -8.04 -16.67 0.54
N ASP A 109 -9.03 -17.43 0.99
CA ASP A 109 -9.25 -18.83 0.54
C ASP A 109 -10.35 -18.98 -0.51
N LYS A 110 -11.16 -17.94 -0.77
CA LYS A 110 -12.23 -18.01 -1.76
C LYS A 110 -11.74 -17.50 -3.10
N VAL A 111 -12.05 -18.24 -4.16
CA VAL A 111 -11.79 -17.82 -5.53
C VAL A 111 -12.84 -16.80 -5.96
N LEU A 112 -12.38 -15.65 -6.47
CA LEU A 112 -13.18 -14.58 -7.06
C LEU A 112 -12.82 -14.43 -8.54
N ASP A 113 -13.43 -13.47 -9.24
CA ASP A 113 -13.13 -13.18 -10.64
C ASP A 113 -12.01 -12.14 -10.77
N ALA A 114 -11.10 -12.36 -11.72
CA ALA A 114 -10.08 -11.38 -12.08
C ALA A 114 -10.71 -10.11 -12.70
N PHE A 115 -10.13 -8.95 -12.43
CA PHE A 115 -10.55 -7.68 -13.05
C PHE A 115 -9.42 -6.66 -13.07
N ALA A 116 -9.52 -5.69 -13.98
CA ALA A 116 -8.61 -4.55 -14.07
C ALA A 116 -9.19 -3.31 -13.37
N VAL A 117 -8.30 -2.54 -12.75
CA VAL A 117 -8.52 -1.19 -12.21
C VAL A 117 -7.79 -0.23 -13.13
N ARG A 118 -8.53 0.68 -13.78
CA ARG A 118 -7.97 1.72 -14.65
C ARG A 118 -7.95 3.06 -13.96
N ALA A 119 -7.15 3.99 -14.48
CA ALA A 119 -7.00 5.32 -13.89
C ALA A 119 -8.34 6.04 -13.66
N ASP A 120 -9.26 5.93 -14.63
CA ASP A 120 -10.60 6.55 -14.55
C ASP A 120 -11.50 5.91 -13.48
N ASP A 121 -11.12 4.76 -12.94
CA ASP A 121 -11.89 4.03 -11.94
C ASP A 121 -11.47 4.34 -10.49
N LEU A 122 -10.36 5.05 -10.29
CA LEU A 122 -9.77 5.29 -8.97
C LEU A 122 -10.63 6.19 -8.10
N ASP A 123 -10.66 5.87 -6.80
CA ASP A 123 -11.18 6.77 -5.78
C ASP A 123 -10.02 7.59 -5.19
N LEU A 124 -10.08 8.90 -5.40
CA LEU A 124 -9.06 9.86 -4.96
C LEU A 124 -9.54 10.59 -3.72
N VAL A 125 -8.70 10.60 -2.69
CA VAL A 125 -8.96 11.30 -1.43
C VAL A 125 -7.79 12.25 -1.15
N GLN A 126 -8.07 13.52 -0.92
CA GLN A 126 -7.05 14.50 -0.54
C GLN A 126 -7.54 15.36 0.63
N TYR A 127 -6.70 15.52 1.64
CA TYR A 127 -7.06 16.17 2.91
C TYR A 127 -5.80 16.65 3.64
N GLY A 128 -6.00 17.29 4.80
CA GLY A 128 -4.93 17.97 5.53
C GLY A 128 -4.45 19.22 4.81
N SER A 129 -3.34 19.79 5.28
CA SER A 129 -2.73 20.98 4.68
C SER A 129 -1.23 21.07 4.98
N ASP A 130 -0.53 21.90 4.20
CA ASP A 130 0.90 22.17 4.42
C ASP A 130 1.14 22.92 5.74
N ASP A 131 0.17 23.71 6.19
CA ASP A 131 0.20 24.43 7.48
C ASP A 131 0.12 23.47 8.66
N THR A 132 -0.75 22.45 8.57
CA THR A 132 -0.88 21.41 9.59
C THR A 132 0.19 20.32 9.45
N LYS A 133 0.97 20.34 8.36
CA LYS A 133 1.93 19.29 7.97
C LYS A 133 1.28 17.91 7.79
N THR A 134 -0.02 17.85 7.51
CA THR A 134 -0.77 16.59 7.33
C THR A 134 -1.35 16.43 5.93
N HIS A 135 -0.88 17.24 4.97
CA HIS A 135 -1.37 17.21 3.60
C HIS A 135 -1.10 15.87 2.94
N ARG A 136 -2.17 15.16 2.60
CA ARG A 136 -2.10 13.81 2.05
C ARG A 136 -3.00 13.66 0.86
N LYS A 137 -2.51 12.92 -0.13
CA LYS A 137 -3.28 12.44 -1.28
C LYS A 137 -3.22 10.92 -1.28
N ILE A 138 -4.37 10.27 -1.27
CA ILE A 138 -4.55 8.82 -1.29
C ILE A 138 -5.23 8.43 -2.58
N LYS A 139 -4.71 7.39 -3.22
CA LYS A 139 -5.28 6.77 -4.42
C LYS A 139 -5.61 5.32 -4.08
N HIS A 140 -6.89 4.99 -3.96
CA HIS A 140 -7.31 3.63 -3.64
C HIS A 140 -7.40 2.79 -4.92
N ILE A 141 -6.46 1.86 -5.10
CA ILE A 141 -6.46 0.92 -6.23
C ILE A 141 -7.52 -0.15 -5.97
N LEU A 142 -7.47 -0.82 -4.81
CA LEU A 142 -8.51 -1.73 -4.35
C LEU A 142 -9.28 -1.09 -3.19
N GLY A 143 -10.03 -0.03 -3.48
CA GLY A 143 -10.87 0.72 -2.52
C GLY A 143 -12.27 0.14 -2.28
N THR A 144 -13.17 0.95 -1.71
CA THR A 144 -14.57 0.58 -1.42
C THR A 144 -15.39 0.25 -2.67
N LYS A 145 -15.09 0.86 -3.81
CA LYS A 145 -15.72 0.56 -5.11
C LYS A 145 -15.68 -0.93 -5.48
N TYR A 146 -14.68 -1.67 -4.99
CA TYR A 146 -14.45 -3.08 -5.29
C TYR A 146 -14.81 -4.01 -4.13
N HIS A 147 -15.59 -3.56 -3.15
CA HIS A 147 -15.92 -4.32 -1.93
C HIS A 147 -16.45 -5.73 -2.22
N ASP A 148 -17.33 -5.89 -3.20
CA ASP A 148 -17.93 -7.18 -3.55
C ASP A 148 -17.08 -8.04 -4.51
N LYS A 149 -15.90 -7.54 -4.92
CA LYS A 149 -15.02 -8.19 -5.92
C LYS A 149 -13.66 -8.58 -5.38
N VAL A 150 -13.33 -8.19 -4.14
CA VAL A 150 -12.04 -8.42 -3.49
C VAL A 150 -12.30 -9.05 -2.12
N GLY A 151 -11.47 -9.98 -1.70
CA GLY A 151 -11.61 -10.69 -0.43
C GLY A 151 -11.34 -9.82 0.80
N ARG A 152 -10.09 -9.80 1.25
CA ARG A 152 -9.60 -9.09 2.44
C ARG A 152 -8.50 -8.07 2.15
N LEU A 153 -8.03 -8.03 0.90
CA LEU A 153 -7.00 -7.11 0.44
C LEU A 153 -7.54 -5.67 0.27
N LEU A 154 -6.79 -4.71 0.80
CA LEU A 154 -6.88 -3.29 0.44
C LEU A 154 -5.51 -2.85 -0.09
N VAL A 155 -5.52 -2.08 -1.18
CA VAL A 155 -4.30 -1.58 -1.84
C VAL A 155 -4.48 -0.11 -2.14
N SER A 156 -3.56 0.72 -1.64
CA SER A 156 -3.59 2.16 -1.88
C SER A 156 -2.20 2.75 -2.02
N GLU A 157 -2.12 3.86 -2.73
CA GLU A 157 -0.92 4.70 -2.78
C GLU A 157 -1.15 5.98 -2.00
N LEU A 158 -0.17 6.36 -1.20
CA LEU A 158 -0.25 7.56 -0.39
C LEU A 158 0.92 8.47 -0.71
N PHE A 159 0.60 9.74 -0.87
CA PHE A 159 1.55 10.82 -1.07
C PHE A 159 1.43 11.75 0.13
N THR A 160 2.54 11.94 0.83
CA THR A 160 2.70 13.09 1.72
C THR A 160 2.97 14.27 0.80
N VAL A 161 1.96 15.12 0.63
CA VAL A 161 1.99 16.25 -0.30
C VAL A 161 2.85 17.35 0.33
N GLY A 162 3.65 18.02 -0.51
CA GLY A 162 4.63 18.99 -0.05
C GLY A 162 5.88 18.34 0.55
N GLU A 163 6.70 19.15 1.23
CA GLU A 163 7.98 18.73 1.81
C GLU A 163 7.96 18.84 3.34
N GLY A 164 8.57 17.88 4.04
CA GLY A 164 8.65 17.88 5.50
C GLY A 164 7.31 17.62 6.22
N GLY A 165 6.38 16.90 5.58
CA GLY A 165 5.06 16.55 6.11
C GLY A 165 5.01 15.24 6.91
N TRP A 166 3.83 14.96 7.44
CA TRP A 166 3.49 13.76 8.21
C TRP A 166 2.40 12.94 7.53
N SER A 167 2.52 11.63 7.67
CA SER A 167 1.57 10.62 7.26
C SER A 167 1.26 9.66 8.40
N GLY A 168 0.18 8.88 8.25
CA GLY A 168 -0.32 8.03 9.33
C GLY A 168 -0.75 8.83 10.57
N PHE A 169 -1.08 10.12 10.41
CA PHE A 169 -1.34 11.07 11.50
C PHE A 169 -2.74 11.73 11.42
N PRO A 170 -3.53 11.84 12.51
CA PRO A 170 -3.24 11.46 13.88
C PRO A 170 -2.96 9.97 13.96
N SER A 171 -2.09 9.62 14.90
CA SER A 171 -1.58 8.27 14.95
C SER A 171 -2.71 7.27 15.21
N HIS A 172 -2.65 6.13 14.56
CA HIS A 172 -3.67 5.09 14.66
C HIS A 172 -3.07 3.71 14.53
N LYS A 173 -3.86 2.71 14.90
CA LYS A 173 -3.53 1.29 14.78
C LYS A 173 -4.75 0.48 14.31
N HIS A 174 -4.51 -0.74 13.88
CA HIS A 174 -5.50 -1.75 13.50
C HIS A 174 -4.92 -3.14 13.80
N ASP A 175 -4.51 -3.32 15.05
CA ASP A 175 -3.77 -4.49 15.52
C ASP A 175 -4.59 -5.44 16.37
N THR A 176 -5.88 -5.14 16.56
CA THR A 176 -6.78 -5.90 17.40
C THR A 176 -8.17 -5.98 16.76
N ASP A 177 -8.77 -7.18 16.75
CA ASP A 177 -10.19 -7.33 16.46
C ASP A 177 -11.02 -6.93 17.70
N ARG A 178 -11.30 -5.63 17.82
CA ARG A 178 -12.12 -5.03 18.89
C ARG A 178 -13.39 -4.44 18.28
N LEU A 179 -14.20 -5.26 17.64
CA LEU A 179 -15.40 -4.79 16.94
C LEU A 179 -16.43 -4.19 17.92
N PRO A 180 -17.10 -3.06 17.56
CA PRO A 180 -17.02 -2.33 16.29
C PRO A 180 -15.96 -1.20 16.28
N LEU A 181 -15.05 -1.15 17.25
CA LEU A 181 -14.12 -0.04 17.48
C LEU A 181 -12.81 -0.14 16.69
N GLU A 182 -12.38 -1.36 16.36
CA GLU A 182 -11.12 -1.64 15.67
C GLU A 182 -11.21 -2.98 14.93
N THR A 183 -10.60 -3.05 13.77
CA THR A 183 -10.39 -4.29 13.02
C THR A 183 -8.92 -4.67 13.00
N ARG A 184 -8.61 -5.97 12.99
CA ARG A 184 -7.24 -6.46 12.83
C ARG A 184 -6.86 -6.53 11.36
N HIS A 185 -5.85 -5.75 11.00
CA HIS A 185 -5.18 -5.80 9.70
C HIS A 185 -3.67 -5.84 9.89
N ASP A 186 -2.99 -6.71 9.15
CA ASP A 186 -1.55 -6.54 8.94
C ASP A 186 -1.33 -5.49 7.86
N GLU A 187 -0.25 -4.71 7.99
CA GLU A 187 0.05 -3.65 7.04
C GLU A 187 1.50 -3.65 6.60
N THR A 188 1.72 -3.41 5.31
CA THR A 188 3.06 -3.36 4.71
C THR A 188 3.18 -2.11 3.84
N TYR A 189 4.27 -1.37 4.04
CA TYR A 189 4.62 -0.17 3.30
C TYR A 189 5.85 -0.37 2.44
N ASN A 190 5.87 0.24 1.25
CA ASN A 190 7.09 0.41 0.46
C ASN A 190 7.25 1.87 0.02
N PHE A 191 8.40 2.47 0.31
CA PHE A 191 8.60 3.92 0.26
C PHE A 191 9.35 4.39 -0.99
N ARG A 192 8.97 5.56 -1.52
CA ARG A 192 9.73 6.31 -2.52
C ARG A 192 9.88 7.78 -2.08
N PHE A 193 10.94 8.43 -2.52
CA PHE A 193 11.19 9.84 -2.23
C PHE A 193 11.43 10.67 -3.49
N LYS A 194 11.08 11.96 -3.43
CA LYS A 194 11.38 12.94 -4.48
C LYS A 194 12.07 14.16 -3.88
N PRO A 195 13.35 14.43 -4.25
CA PRO A 195 14.25 13.56 -5.04
C PRO A 195 14.54 12.20 -4.37
N ASN A 196 14.99 11.22 -5.17
CA ASN A 196 15.18 9.81 -4.76
C ASN A 196 16.25 9.55 -3.69
N HIS A 197 17.08 10.55 -3.36
CA HIS A 197 18.00 10.50 -2.23
C HIS A 197 17.40 11.09 -0.94
N GLY A 198 16.10 11.40 -0.95
CA GLY A 198 15.35 11.80 0.23
C GLY A 198 15.21 10.66 1.24
N SER A 199 14.74 11.00 2.43
CA SER A 199 14.47 10.03 3.49
C SER A 199 13.45 10.56 4.49
N GLY A 200 13.05 9.69 5.42
CA GLY A 200 12.11 9.99 6.47
C GLY A 200 12.30 9.10 7.69
N VAL A 201 11.34 9.15 8.60
CA VAL A 201 11.28 8.30 9.79
C VAL A 201 9.91 7.66 9.86
N GLN A 202 9.88 6.33 9.94
CA GLN A 202 8.69 5.59 10.36
C GLN A 202 8.78 5.39 11.88
N MET A 203 7.76 5.83 12.60
CA MET A 203 7.64 5.57 14.03
C MET A 203 6.72 4.38 14.26
N LEU A 204 6.96 3.64 15.35
CA LEU A 204 6.07 2.58 15.81
C LEU A 204 5.95 2.58 17.32
N GLN A 205 4.82 3.06 17.83
CA GLN A 205 4.53 3.14 19.25
C GLN A 205 3.53 2.04 19.64
N ARG A 206 3.99 1.04 20.41
CA ARG A 206 3.16 -0.10 20.83
C ARG A 206 2.06 0.28 21.81
N GLU A 207 2.37 1.23 22.69
CA GLU A 207 1.49 1.62 23.79
C GLU A 207 1.46 3.15 23.94
N ASP A 208 0.26 3.68 24.16
CA ASP A 208 0.07 5.12 24.36
C ASP A 208 0.87 5.62 25.57
N GLY A 209 1.50 6.79 25.43
CA GLY A 209 2.35 7.40 26.46
C GLY A 209 3.72 6.73 26.69
N LYS A 210 4.06 5.64 25.98
CA LYS A 210 5.40 5.02 26.03
C LYS A 210 6.19 5.29 24.75
N ALA A 211 7.51 5.46 24.86
CA ALA A 211 8.35 5.60 23.68
C ALA A 211 8.27 4.36 22.79
N GLY A 212 8.21 4.57 21.47
CA GLY A 212 8.22 3.52 20.46
C GLY A 212 9.56 3.41 19.75
N ASP A 213 9.60 2.54 18.74
CA ASP A 213 10.71 2.43 17.82
C ASP A 213 10.64 3.53 16.74
N ALA A 214 11.81 3.89 16.19
CA ALA A 214 11.93 4.82 15.08
C ALA A 214 12.91 4.25 14.05
N TYR A 215 12.45 4.12 12.81
CA TYR A 215 13.21 3.54 11.72
C TYR A 215 13.52 4.60 10.68
N HIS A 216 14.79 4.76 10.33
CA HIS A 216 15.20 5.60 9.21
C HIS A 216 14.83 4.91 7.90
N ILE A 217 13.97 5.56 7.11
CA ILE A 217 13.49 5.04 5.83
C ILE A 217 14.08 5.83 4.67
N VAL A 218 14.62 5.11 3.69
CA VAL A 218 15.19 5.64 2.44
C VAL A 218 14.45 5.07 1.23
N ASP A 219 14.71 5.58 0.04
CA ASP A 219 14.07 5.12 -1.20
C ASP A 219 14.20 3.59 -1.38
N GLY A 220 13.06 2.93 -1.62
CA GLY A 220 12.98 1.48 -1.71
C GLY A 220 12.79 0.72 -0.40
N SER A 221 12.82 1.39 0.77
CA SER A 221 12.60 0.74 2.06
C SER A 221 11.22 0.09 2.15
N THR A 222 11.14 -1.07 2.81
CA THR A 222 9.89 -1.74 3.16
C THR A 222 9.72 -1.77 4.68
N ILE A 223 8.52 -1.47 5.19
CA ILE A 223 8.15 -1.64 6.60
C ILE A 223 6.99 -2.63 6.70
N CYS A 224 7.13 -3.64 7.56
CA CYS A 224 6.04 -4.53 7.97
C CYS A 224 5.55 -4.14 9.36
N LEU A 225 4.31 -3.69 9.47
CA LEU A 225 3.66 -3.24 10.70
C LEU A 225 2.86 -4.39 11.32
N ASP A 226 3.38 -4.96 12.39
CA ASP A 226 2.75 -6.03 13.17
C ASP A 226 1.71 -5.47 14.17
N SER A 227 2.03 -4.43 14.94
CA SER A 227 1.10 -3.80 15.91
C SER A 227 1.54 -2.41 16.37
N GLY A 228 0.61 -1.64 16.93
CA GLY A 228 0.87 -0.31 17.47
C GLY A 228 0.60 0.84 16.49
N TYR A 229 0.79 2.04 17.01
CA TYR A 229 0.55 3.32 16.35
C TYR A 229 1.72 3.69 15.43
N HIS A 230 1.44 3.99 14.15
CA HIS A 230 2.47 4.01 13.11
C HIS A 230 2.48 5.27 12.23
N PRO A 231 2.72 6.48 12.79
CA PRO A 231 2.89 7.67 11.98
C PRO A 231 4.27 7.66 11.30
N CYS A 232 4.39 8.36 10.18
CA CYS A 232 5.67 8.57 9.51
C CYS A 232 5.86 10.03 9.13
N ALA A 233 7.09 10.49 9.14
CA ALA A 233 7.48 11.86 8.79
C ALA A 233 8.52 11.83 7.69
N VAL A 234 8.38 12.70 6.69
CA VAL A 234 9.44 12.91 5.70
C VAL A 234 10.37 14.02 6.16
N LEU A 235 11.67 13.92 5.85
CA LEU A 235 12.62 14.99 6.16
C LEU A 235 12.29 16.28 5.35
N PRO A 236 12.65 17.47 5.87
CA PRO A 236 12.48 18.71 5.13
C PRO A 236 13.19 18.68 3.77
N GLY A 237 12.60 19.27 2.74
CA GLY A 237 13.17 19.30 1.38
C GLY A 237 12.82 18.09 0.51
N TYR A 238 12.06 17.12 1.02
CA TYR A 238 11.70 15.91 0.29
C TYR A 238 10.19 15.64 0.34
N GLN A 239 9.66 15.14 -0.78
CA GLN A 239 8.34 14.53 -0.84
C GLN A 239 8.45 13.03 -0.57
N MET A 240 7.40 12.43 -0.02
CA MET A 240 7.35 11.01 0.29
C MET A 240 6.10 10.37 -0.32
N TYR A 241 6.32 9.25 -1.01
CA TYR A 241 5.31 8.31 -1.44
C TYR A 241 5.46 7.02 -0.65
N TYR A 242 4.35 6.36 -0.36
CA TYR A 242 4.39 4.96 0.06
C TYR A 242 3.20 4.17 -0.47
N PHE A 243 3.51 2.97 -0.92
CA PHE A 243 2.54 1.96 -1.33
C PHE A 243 2.07 1.21 -0.08
N THR A 244 0.77 0.98 0.05
CA THR A 244 0.16 0.37 1.24
C THR A 244 -0.60 -0.89 0.89
N ILE A 245 -0.35 -1.94 1.67
CA ILE A 245 -0.94 -3.26 1.55
C ILE A 245 -1.54 -3.60 2.89
N LEU A 246 -2.85 -3.80 2.94
CA LEU A 246 -3.56 -4.20 4.14
C LEU A 246 -4.28 -5.52 3.89
N GLY A 247 -4.01 -6.49 4.76
CA GLY A 247 -4.70 -7.77 4.79
C GLY A 247 -5.53 -7.88 6.06
N GLY A 248 -6.86 -7.89 5.91
CA GLY A 248 -7.77 -8.05 7.05
C GLY A 248 -7.74 -9.47 7.64
N LEU A 249 -7.91 -9.61 8.95
CA LEU A 249 -8.01 -10.92 9.61
C LEU A 249 -9.44 -11.47 9.54
N SER A 250 -10.40 -10.75 10.12
CA SER A 250 -11.80 -11.17 10.24
C SER A 250 -12.67 -10.62 9.10
N GLN A 251 -12.38 -9.40 8.63
CA GLN A 251 -13.14 -8.70 7.61
C GLN A 251 -12.25 -7.78 6.77
N ARG A 252 -12.79 -7.33 5.63
CA ARG A 252 -12.09 -6.40 4.71
C ARG A 252 -12.10 -4.95 5.20
N SER A 253 -13.29 -4.43 5.55
CA SER A 253 -13.46 -3.02 5.96
C SER A 253 -12.53 -2.67 7.11
N LEU A 254 -11.83 -1.56 6.98
CA LEU A 254 -10.82 -1.09 7.93
C LEU A 254 -11.48 -0.14 8.92
N ILE A 255 -11.37 -0.46 10.21
CA ILE A 255 -11.74 0.44 11.31
C ILE A 255 -10.49 0.72 12.11
N GLN A 256 -9.96 1.93 11.95
CA GLN A 256 -8.76 2.39 12.64
C GLN A 256 -9.07 2.81 14.07
N TYR A 257 -8.21 2.41 15.01
CA TYR A 257 -8.23 2.91 16.38
C TYR A 257 -7.21 4.05 16.52
N PHE A 258 -7.70 5.29 16.57
CA PHE A 258 -6.85 6.46 16.78
C PHE A 258 -6.26 6.48 18.19
N GLN A 259 -5.03 6.97 18.31
CA GLN A 259 -4.33 7.10 19.58
C GLN A 259 -5.07 8.08 20.49
N PRO A 260 -5.52 7.65 21.69
CA PRO A 260 -6.36 8.49 22.56
C PRO A 260 -5.72 9.85 22.90
N SER A 261 -4.42 9.88 23.13
CA SER A 261 -3.67 11.12 23.44
C SER A 261 -3.58 12.13 22.29
N HIS A 262 -3.95 11.74 21.06
CA HIS A 262 -3.91 12.59 19.86
C HIS A 262 -5.26 12.64 19.13
N ALA A 263 -6.31 12.03 19.70
CA ALA A 263 -7.60 11.89 19.04
C ALA A 263 -8.32 13.23 18.84
N ASP A 264 -8.00 14.25 19.64
CA ASP A 264 -8.51 15.63 19.49
C ASP A 264 -8.12 16.25 18.14
N GLN A 265 -7.03 15.81 17.52
CA GLN A 265 -6.58 16.32 16.23
C GLN A 265 -7.44 15.87 15.05
N ILE A 266 -8.31 14.87 15.24
CA ILE A 266 -9.36 14.52 14.27
C ILE A 266 -10.31 15.72 14.05
N GLU A 267 -10.42 16.61 15.03
CA GLU A 267 -11.24 17.81 14.96
C GLU A 267 -10.52 19.00 14.30
N THR A 268 -9.18 18.94 14.17
CA THR A 268 -8.36 20.07 13.70
C THR A 268 -7.77 19.87 12.32
N ILE A 269 -7.58 18.63 11.87
CA ILE A 269 -7.03 18.32 10.55
C ILE A 269 -8.14 18.46 9.49
N PRO A 270 -8.00 19.36 8.50
CA PRO A 270 -9.01 19.56 7.47
C PRO A 270 -9.32 18.28 6.70
N GLY A 271 -10.59 17.95 6.50
CA GLY A 271 -11.04 16.84 5.65
C GLY A 271 -10.78 15.42 6.17
N ILE A 272 -10.20 15.26 7.37
CA ILE A 272 -9.85 13.92 7.88
C ILE A 272 -11.06 13.02 8.13
N LYS A 273 -12.20 13.59 8.54
CA LYS A 273 -13.42 12.83 8.79
C LYS A 273 -14.02 12.22 7.52
N ASP A 274 -13.90 12.93 6.40
CA ASP A 274 -14.33 12.43 5.09
C ASP A 274 -13.43 11.28 4.63
N MET A 275 -12.12 11.38 4.88
CA MET A 275 -11.18 10.28 4.65
C MET A 275 -11.54 9.05 5.49
N ILE A 276 -11.80 9.21 6.79
CA ILE A 276 -12.17 8.08 7.67
C ILE A 276 -13.43 7.37 7.15
N ALA A 277 -14.41 8.12 6.63
CA ALA A 277 -15.63 7.55 6.07
C ALA A 277 -15.38 6.71 4.81
N LYS A 278 -14.29 6.94 4.06
CA LYS A 278 -13.95 6.20 2.85
C LYS A 278 -13.37 4.81 3.11
N PHE A 279 -12.97 4.50 4.35
CA PHE A 279 -12.42 3.20 4.75
C PHE A 279 -13.45 2.24 5.39
N LYS A 280 -14.59 2.78 5.83
CA LYS A 280 -15.72 1.99 6.35
C LYS A 280 -16.45 1.28 5.21
#